data_AF-A0A2V7UDP6-F1
#
_entry.id   AF-A0A2V7UDP6-F1
#
_cell.length_a   1.000
_cell.length_b   1.000
_cell.length_c   1.000
_cell.angle_alpha   90.00
_cell.angle_beta   90.00
_cell.angle_gamma   90.00
#
_symmetry.space_group_name_H-M   'P 1'
#
loop_
_entity.id
_entity.type
_entity.pdbx_description
1 polymer ?
#
loop_
_entity_poly.entity_id
_entity_poly.type
_entity_poly.pdbx_seq_one_letter_code
_entity_poly.pdbx_strand_id
1 'polypeptide(L)'
;MSRRTTCTARRLLPNAKTLRFHETGSLLYLAHKWVMRTCFNAQEEIYRASMDELDQLRALHPRLARHMGPPCVLRAGRITPTCTEGEHFCGVPVWRSFPHVERRI
;
A
#
# COMPACT_ATOMS: atom_id res chain seq x y z
N MET A 1 35.84 -20.78 4.77
CA MET A 1 34.53 -20.67 5.45
C MET A 1 33.63 -19.75 4.63
N SER A 2 32.82 -20.35 3.78
CA SER A 2 32.52 -19.81 2.45
C SER A 2 31.00 -19.81 2.22
N ARG A 3 30.35 -18.65 2.30
CA ARG A 3 28.95 -18.28 1.93
C ARG A 3 27.77 -19.12 2.47
N ARG A 4 27.92 -20.42 2.72
CA ARG A 4 26.88 -21.33 3.22
C ARG A 4 26.55 -21.04 4.68
N THR A 5 27.56 -20.77 5.52
CA THR A 5 27.38 -20.48 6.95
C THR A 5 26.57 -19.20 7.21
N THR A 6 26.72 -18.18 6.36
CA THR A 6 26.02 -16.89 6.46
C THR A 6 24.53 -16.99 6.10
N CYS A 7 24.15 -17.88 5.17
CA CYS A 7 22.75 -18.09 4.81
C CYS A 7 21.98 -18.77 5.96
N THR A 8 22.59 -19.76 6.63
CA THR A 8 21.98 -20.44 7.77
C THR A 8 21.80 -19.49 8.96
N ALA A 9 22.79 -18.63 9.24
CA ALA A 9 22.70 -17.63 10.31
C ALA A 9 21.56 -16.61 10.10
N ARG A 10 21.20 -16.29 8.84
CA ARG A 10 20.11 -15.34 8.53
C ARG A 10 18.72 -15.84 8.97
N ARG A 11 18.51 -17.16 9.10
CA ARG A 11 17.23 -17.73 9.54
C ARG A 11 16.85 -17.37 10.98
N LEU A 12 17.84 -16.98 11.78
CA LEU A 12 17.65 -16.57 13.18
C LEU A 12 17.26 -15.09 13.31
N LEU A 13 17.26 -14.33 12.20
CA LEU A 13 16.89 -12.92 12.25
C LEU A 13 15.37 -12.75 12.37
N PRO A 14 14.88 -11.76 13.14
CA PRO A 14 13.46 -11.48 13.25
C PRO A 14 12.90 -10.87 11.95
N ASN A 15 11.58 -10.96 11.76
CA ASN A 15 10.87 -10.35 10.63
C ASN A 15 11.10 -8.83 10.51
N ALA A 16 11.37 -8.15 11.64
CA ALA A 16 11.69 -6.73 11.69
C ALA A 16 13.07 -6.36 11.12
N LYS A 17 13.85 -7.34 10.60
CA LYS A 17 15.14 -7.06 9.99
C LYS A 17 14.96 -6.18 8.75
N THR A 18 15.54 -4.98 8.78
CA THR A 18 15.51 -4.04 7.65
C THR A 18 16.15 -4.65 6.40
N LEU A 19 15.41 -4.59 5.28
CA LEU A 19 15.86 -4.97 3.95
C LEU A 19 15.89 -3.74 3.05
N ARG A 20 16.83 -3.73 2.11
CA ARG A 20 16.84 -2.78 0.98
C ARG A 20 16.54 -3.56 -0.27
N PHE A 21 15.55 -3.12 -1.04
CA PHE A 21 15.20 -3.71 -2.32
C PHE A 21 14.90 -2.60 -3.33
N HIS A 22 15.06 -2.92 -4.61
CA HIS A 22 14.70 -2.05 -5.73
C HIS A 22 13.55 -2.70 -6.47
N GLU A 23 12.43 -1.99 -6.62
CA GLU A 23 11.25 -2.46 -7.32
C GLU A 23 11.09 -1.71 -8.64
N THR A 24 10.91 -2.47 -9.73
CA THR A 24 10.60 -1.94 -11.05
C THR A 24 9.39 -2.69 -11.58
N GLY A 25 8.43 -1.97 -12.17
CA GLY A 25 7.24 -2.59 -12.74
C GLY A 25 6.53 -1.67 -13.72
N SER A 26 5.58 -2.25 -14.47
CA SER A 26 4.66 -1.45 -15.26
C SER A 26 3.73 -0.65 -14.34
N LEU A 27 3.16 0.43 -14.85
CA LEU A 27 2.19 1.23 -14.10
C LEU A 27 1.01 0.37 -13.63
N LEU A 28 0.54 -0.59 -14.45
CA LEU A 28 -0.58 -1.47 -14.09
C LEU A 28 -0.24 -2.32 -12.86
N TYR A 29 0.99 -2.85 -12.78
CA TYR A 29 1.45 -3.63 -11.64
C TYR A 29 1.48 -2.79 -10.36
N LEU A 30 2.07 -1.60 -10.44
CA LEU A 30 2.15 -0.68 -9.30
C LEU A 30 0.75 -0.18 -8.88
N ALA A 31 -0.13 0.10 -9.84
CA ALA A 31 -1.51 0.48 -9.57
C ALA A 31 -2.25 -0.63 -8.80
N HIS A 32 -2.15 -1.89 -9.25
CA HIS A 32 -2.75 -3.02 -8.56
C HIS A 32 -2.21 -3.16 -7.12
N LYS A 33 -0.89 -3.00 -6.92
CA LYS A 33 -0.28 -2.96 -5.59
C LYS A 33 -0.90 -1.87 -4.73
N TRP A 34 -0.95 -0.62 -5.22
CA TRP A 34 -1.46 0.49 -4.44
C TRP A 34 -2.95 0.33 -4.09
N VAL A 35 -3.79 -0.21 -4.97
CA VAL A 35 -5.19 -0.53 -4.63
C VAL A 35 -5.27 -1.41 -3.38
N MET A 36 -4.50 -2.49 -3.36
CA MET A 36 -4.54 -3.46 -2.26
C MET A 36 -3.82 -2.97 -1.00
N ARG A 37 -2.74 -2.19 -1.14
CA ARG A 37 -1.84 -1.85 -0.03
C ARG A 37 -2.08 -0.48 0.58
N THR A 38 -2.87 0.38 -0.06
CA THR A 38 -3.34 1.64 0.54
C THR A 38 -4.70 1.52 1.23
N CYS A 39 -5.26 0.30 1.31
CA CYS A 39 -6.43 0.00 2.13
C CYS A 39 -6.02 -0.05 3.62
N PHE A 40 -6.87 0.44 4.53
CA PHE A 40 -6.61 0.33 5.97
C PHE A 40 -6.70 -1.09 6.54
N ASN A 41 -7.25 -2.03 5.78
CA ASN A 41 -7.16 -3.44 6.14
C ASN A 41 -5.75 -4.02 5.87
N ALA A 42 -4.89 -3.31 5.15
CA ALA A 42 -3.51 -3.70 4.96
C ALA A 42 -2.70 -3.55 6.25
N GLN A 43 -1.62 -4.32 6.34
CA GLN A 43 -0.60 -4.16 7.38
C GLN A 43 -0.02 -2.75 7.31
N GLU A 44 0.25 -2.15 8.46
CA GLU A 44 0.61 -0.74 8.54
C GLU A 44 1.94 -0.43 7.84
N GLU A 45 2.91 -1.34 7.93
CA GLU A 45 4.24 -1.17 7.35
C GLU A 45 4.19 -1.07 5.82
N ILE A 46 3.40 -1.95 5.18
CA ILE A 46 3.23 -1.91 3.72
C ILE A 46 2.33 -0.76 3.28
N TYR A 47 1.37 -0.36 4.13
CA TYR A 47 0.55 0.82 3.89
C TYR A 47 1.40 2.07 3.81
N ARG A 48 2.24 2.32 4.82
CA ARG A 48 3.13 3.48 4.88
C ARG A 48 4.09 3.51 3.68
N ALA A 49 4.76 2.38 3.39
CA ALA A 49 5.64 2.27 2.22
C ALA A 49 4.91 2.55 0.89
N SER A 50 3.67 2.07 0.75
CA SER A 50 2.86 2.31 -0.45
C SER A 50 2.36 3.77 -0.55
N MET A 51 2.12 4.44 0.57
CA MET A 51 1.77 5.86 0.59
C MET A 51 2.97 6.74 0.21
N ASP A 52 4.17 6.41 0.68
CA ASP A 52 5.41 7.10 0.27
C ASP A 52 5.63 6.99 -1.25
N GLU A 53 5.37 5.81 -1.83
CA GLU A 53 5.41 5.59 -3.29
C GLU A 53 4.37 6.43 -4.03
N LEU A 54 3.14 6.53 -3.50
CA LEU A 54 2.11 7.39 -4.07
C LEU A 54 2.46 8.87 -3.96
N ASP A 55 3.14 9.30 -2.91
CA ASP A 55 3.59 10.70 -2.77
C ASP A 55 4.66 11.04 -3.80
N GLN A 56 5.58 10.11 -4.09
CA GLN A 56 6.52 10.25 -5.21
C GLN A 56 5.77 10.36 -6.55
N LEU A 57 4.72 9.54 -6.75
CA LEU A 57 3.89 9.62 -7.95
C LEU A 57 3.13 10.95 -8.02
N ARG A 58 2.62 11.48 -6.90
CA ARG A 58 1.92 12.77 -6.84
C ARG A 58 2.84 13.92 -7.23
N ALA A 59 4.10 13.87 -6.79
CA ALA A 59 5.10 14.88 -7.11
C ALA A 59 5.45 14.90 -8.61
N LEU A 60 5.56 13.74 -9.25
CA LEU A 60 5.95 13.63 -10.67
C LEU A 60 4.77 13.70 -11.65
N HIS A 61 3.66 13.05 -11.31
CA HIS A 61 2.50 12.85 -12.18
C HIS A 61 1.17 13.07 -11.44
N PRO A 62 0.84 14.32 -11.05
CA PRO A 62 -0.35 14.63 -10.25
C PRO A 62 -1.66 14.24 -10.97
N ARG A 63 -1.69 14.36 -12.30
CA ARG A 63 -2.85 13.96 -13.12
C ARG A 63 -3.12 12.47 -13.08
N LEU A 64 -2.08 11.65 -12.88
CA LEU A 64 -2.22 10.21 -12.77
C LEU A 64 -2.57 9.80 -11.35
N ALA A 65 -1.92 10.43 -10.36
CA ALA A 65 -2.12 10.13 -8.95
C ALA A 65 -3.57 10.33 -8.46
N ARG A 66 -4.35 11.23 -9.09
CA ARG A 66 -5.80 11.39 -8.78
C ARG A 66 -6.64 10.13 -9.01
N HIS A 67 -6.12 9.21 -9.83
CA HIS A 67 -6.77 7.93 -10.17
C HIS A 67 -6.11 6.75 -9.45
N MET A 68 -5.31 7.02 -8.42
CA MET A 68 -4.61 6.01 -7.63
C MET A 68 -5.02 6.11 -6.17
N GLY A 69 -5.14 4.96 -5.50
CA GLY A 69 -5.54 4.88 -4.11
C GLY A 69 -6.29 3.58 -3.81
N PRO A 70 -6.91 3.48 -2.62
CA PRO A 70 -7.61 2.28 -2.21
C PRO A 70 -8.88 2.04 -3.05
N PRO A 71 -9.41 0.81 -3.08
CA PRO A 71 -10.57 0.45 -3.90
C PRO A 71 -11.79 1.33 -3.61
N CYS A 72 -11.97 1.75 -2.36
CA CYS A 72 -13.07 2.61 -1.97
C CYS A 72 -13.00 4.02 -2.57
N VAL A 73 -11.79 4.58 -2.74
CA VAL A 73 -11.58 5.88 -3.41
C VAL A 73 -11.89 5.76 -4.90
N LEU A 74 -11.42 4.68 -5.55
CA LEU A 74 -11.61 4.48 -6.98
C LEU A 74 -13.07 4.19 -7.37
N ARG A 75 -13.83 3.61 -6.45
CA ARG A 75 -15.26 3.26 -6.63
C ARG A 75 -16.22 4.37 -6.16
N ALA A 76 -15.73 5.35 -5.41
CA ALA A 76 -16.57 6.41 -4.84
C ALA A 76 -17.35 7.16 -5.93
N GLY A 77 -18.68 7.25 -5.76
CA GLY A 77 -19.58 7.89 -6.73
C GLY A 77 -19.83 7.09 -8.02
N ARG A 78 -19.31 5.86 -8.13
CA ARG A 78 -19.48 5.00 -9.33
C ARG A 78 -20.23 3.71 -9.04
N ILE A 79 -19.92 3.04 -7.92
CA ILE A 79 -20.45 1.70 -7.60
C ILE A 79 -20.80 1.62 -6.11
N THR A 80 -21.97 1.04 -5.81
CA THR A 80 -22.43 0.72 -4.45
C THR A 80 -22.49 -0.80 -4.29
N PRO A 81 -21.93 -1.40 -3.21
CA PRO A 81 -21.21 -0.75 -2.10
C PRO A 81 -19.84 -0.18 -2.51
N THR A 82 -19.48 0.96 -1.89
CA THR A 82 -18.23 1.67 -2.17
C THR A 82 -17.01 0.91 -1.67
N CYS A 83 -17.10 0.30 -0.48
CA CYS A 83 -16.05 -0.59 0.03
C CYS A 83 -16.20 -1.99 -0.56
N THR A 84 -15.09 -2.57 -1.01
CA THR A 84 -15.01 -3.94 -1.55
C THR A 84 -15.03 -5.02 -0.48
N GLU A 85 -14.62 -4.69 0.75
CA GLU A 85 -14.43 -5.64 1.84
C GLU A 85 -15.74 -6.11 2.50
N GLY A 86 -16.87 -5.43 2.23
CA GLY A 86 -18.17 -5.79 2.78
C GLY A 86 -18.18 -5.78 4.31
N GLU A 87 -18.32 -6.94 4.93
CA GLU A 87 -18.31 -7.15 6.38
C GLU A 87 -16.97 -6.79 7.03
N HIS A 88 -15.86 -6.89 6.29
CA HIS A 88 -14.52 -6.50 6.76
C HIS A 88 -14.23 -5.02 6.55
N PHE A 89 -15.26 -4.19 6.63
CA PHE A 89 -15.10 -2.76 6.51
C PHE A 89 -14.20 -2.22 7.62
N CYS A 90 -13.16 -1.47 7.24
CA CYS A 90 -12.20 -0.85 8.17
C CYS A 90 -12.81 0.18 9.15
N GLY A 91 -14.11 0.45 9.09
CA GLY A 91 -14.80 1.40 9.98
C GLY A 91 -14.64 2.87 9.60
N VAL A 92 -13.68 3.20 8.73
CA VAL A 92 -13.35 4.58 8.35
C VAL A 92 -13.77 4.85 6.90
N PRO A 93 -14.57 5.90 6.62
CA PRO A 93 -14.95 6.26 5.25
C PRO A 93 -13.81 6.98 4.51
N VAL A 94 -12.75 6.24 4.18
CA VAL A 94 -11.49 6.77 3.59
C VAL A 94 -11.72 7.60 2.34
N TRP A 95 -12.72 7.25 1.52
CA TRP A 95 -13.01 7.92 0.25
C TRP A 95 -13.44 9.38 0.37
N ARG A 96 -13.76 9.87 1.57
CA ARG A 96 -14.19 11.27 1.78
C ARG A 96 -13.03 12.26 1.84
N SER A 97 -11.87 11.84 2.36
CA SER A 97 -10.76 12.76 2.67
C SER A 97 -9.38 12.23 2.27
N PHE A 98 -9.31 11.16 1.47
CA PHE A 98 -8.04 10.61 0.99
C PHE A 98 -7.23 11.67 0.22
N PRO A 99 -5.90 11.81 0.44
CA PRO A 99 -5.02 10.99 1.28
C PRO A 99 -4.90 11.41 2.76
N HIS A 100 -5.53 12.50 3.19
CA HIS A 100 -5.37 13.10 4.53
C HIS A 100 -6.17 12.37 5.63
N VAL A 101 -6.46 11.08 5.44
CA VAL A 101 -7.20 10.28 6.42
C VAL A 101 -6.21 9.59 7.32
N GLU A 102 -6.33 9.82 8.63
CA GLU A 102 -5.52 9.12 9.62
C GLU A 102 -6.24 7.87 10.13
N ARG A 103 -5.48 6.79 10.29
CA ARG A 103 -5.93 5.58 10.98
C ARG A 103 -5.69 5.78 12.47
N ARG A 104 -6.75 5.90 13.26
CA ARG A 104 -6.65 5.90 14.73
C ARG A 104 -6.51 4.44 15.19
N ILE A 105 -5.37 4.11 15.80
CA ILE A 105 -5.06 2.78 16.37
C ILE A 105 -5.60 2.71 17.78
#